data_AF-A0A9X9M750-F1
#
_entry.id   AF-A0A9X9M750-F1
#
_cell.length_a   1.000
_cell.length_b   1.000
_cell.length_c   1.000
_cell.angle_alpha   90.00
_cell.angle_beta   90.00
_cell.angle_gamma   90.00
#
_symmetry.space_group_name_H-M   'P 1'
#
loop_
_entity.id
_entity.type
_entity.pdbx_description
1 polymer ?
#
loop_
_entity_poly.entity_id
_entity_poly.type
_entity_poly.pdbx_seq_one_letter_code
_entity_poly.pdbx_strand_id
1 'polypeptide(L)' 'GLYLALLGRVYDVSSGRRHYEPGAHYSGFAGRDASRAFVTGDYSEAGLVDDIADLSFSEVLTLQNWLSFYEKNYRFVGR' A
#
# COMPACT_ATOMS: atom_id res chain seq x y z
N GLY A 1 10.14 -5.64 10.96
CA GLY A 1 10.45 -4.73 9.84
C GLY A 1 9.22 -3.92 9.50
N LEU A 2 9.36 -2.82 8.78
CA LEU A 2 8.22 -2.09 8.22
C LEU A 2 7.94 -2.66 6.84
N TYR A 3 6.80 -3.32 6.70
CA TYR A 3 6.38 -3.96 5.46
C TYR A 3 5.01 -3.44 5.04
N LEU A 4 4.72 -3.47 3.75
CA LEU A 4 3.41 -3.15 3.19
C LEU A 4 3.18 -4.04 1.97
N ALA A 5 1.94 -4.50 1.81
CA ALA A 5 1.50 -5.17 0.59
C ALA A 5 0.76 -4.20 -0.36
N LEU A 6 0.98 -4.38 -1.65
CA LEU A 6 0.29 -3.70 -2.74
C LEU A 6 0.07 -4.69 -3.87
N LEU A 7 -1.19 -4.95 -4.23
CA LEU A 7 -1.63 -5.98 -5.17
C LEU A 7 -1.06 -7.36 -4.79
N GLY A 8 -1.08 -7.68 -3.50
CA GLY A 8 -0.49 -8.90 -2.94
C GLY A 8 1.04 -8.97 -3.00
N ARG A 9 1.75 -7.90 -3.42
CA ARG A 9 3.22 -7.86 -3.41
C ARG A 9 3.73 -7.13 -2.18
N VAL A 10 4.64 -7.76 -1.45
CA VAL A 10 5.18 -7.24 -0.19
C VAL A 10 6.48 -6.47 -0.44
N TYR A 11 6.53 -5.25 0.09
CA TYR A 11 7.68 -4.35 0.04
C TYR A 11 8.20 -4.04 1.45
N ASP A 12 9.52 -4.00 1.59
CA ASP A 12 10.19 -3.44 2.77
C ASP A 12 10.25 -1.91 2.62
N VAL A 13 9.43 -1.24 3.42
CA VAL A 13 9.28 0.22 3.43
C VAL A 13 10.12 0.88 4.53
N SER A 14 11.10 0.18 5.08
CA SER A 14 11.97 0.70 6.15
C SER A 14 12.75 1.96 5.74
N SER A 15 13.09 2.12 4.45
CA SER A 15 13.70 3.36 3.92
C SER A 15 12.76 4.57 3.99
N GLY A 16 11.46 4.34 4.04
CA GLY A 16 10.40 5.32 4.17
C GLY A 16 9.87 5.46 5.60
N ARG A 17 10.60 4.99 6.62
CA ARG A 17 10.15 4.89 8.02
C ARG A 17 9.31 6.09 8.51
N ARG A 18 9.72 7.33 8.22
CA ARG A 18 9.01 8.57 8.59
C ARG A 18 7.53 8.62 8.17
N HIS A 19 7.13 7.80 7.21
CA HIS A 19 5.78 7.74 6.66
C HIS A 19 4.94 6.63 7.30
N TYR A 20 5.58 5.53 7.73
CA TYR A 20 4.90 4.29 8.12
C TYR A 20 5.14 3.88 9.59
N GLU A 21 6.03 4.57 10.31
CA GLU A 21 6.25 4.30 11.73
C GLU A 21 5.04 4.66 12.59
N PRO A 22 4.85 4.05 13.77
CA PRO A 22 3.71 4.35 14.64
C PRO A 22 3.54 5.85 14.88
N GLY A 23 2.34 6.37 14.61
CA GLY A 23 2.02 7.81 14.72
C GLY A 23 2.27 8.61 13.44
N ALA A 24 2.90 8.03 12.41
CA ALA A 24 3.01 8.64 11.09
C ALA A 24 1.70 8.52 10.30
N HIS A 25 1.57 9.35 9.26
CA HIS A 25 0.35 9.48 8.45
C HIS A 25 -0.09 8.16 7.79
N TYR A 26 0.87 7.32 7.39
CA TYR A 26 0.59 6.03 6.75
C TYR A 26 0.93 4.84 7.68
N SER A 27 0.91 5.06 8.99
CA SER A 27 1.21 3.99 9.96
C SER A 27 0.24 2.81 9.88
N GLY A 28 -1.03 3.06 9.55
CA GLY A 28 -2.05 2.01 9.36
C GLY A 28 -1.77 1.05 8.19
N PHE A 29 -0.86 1.42 7.28
CA PHE A 29 -0.48 0.61 6.13
C PHE A 29 0.55 -0.47 6.47
N ALA A 30 1.29 -0.28 7.56
CA ALA A 30 2.32 -1.21 7.96
C ALA A 30 1.71 -2.58 8.30
N GLY A 31 2.17 -3.62 7.61
CA GLY A 31 1.77 -5.01 7.81
C GLY A 31 0.44 -5.38 7.14
N ARG A 32 -0.12 -4.53 6.28
CA ARG A 32 -1.40 -4.77 5.58
C ARG A 32 -1.26 -4.62 4.07
N ASP A 33 -2.24 -5.14 3.32
CA ASP A 33 -2.42 -4.78 1.91
C ASP A 33 -3.17 -3.46 1.85
N ALA A 34 -2.49 -2.41 1.37
CA ALA A 34 -3.02 -1.06 1.29
C ALA A 34 -3.57 -0.73 -0.11
N SER A 35 -3.73 -1.73 -1.00
CA SER A 35 -4.20 -1.52 -2.37
C SER A 35 -5.44 -0.62 -2.44
N ARG A 36 -6.52 -1.03 -1.79
CA ARG A 36 -7.76 -0.25 -1.81
C ARG A 36 -7.55 1.17 -1.28
N ALA A 37 -6.87 1.28 -0.14
CA ALA A 37 -6.58 2.55 0.51
C ALA A 37 -5.76 3.53 -0.37
N PHE A 38 -4.84 3.04 -1.22
CA PHE A 38 -4.08 3.88 -2.16
C PHE A 38 -4.94 4.55 -3.23
N VAL A 39 -6.10 3.97 -3.52
CA VAL A 39 -7.02 4.43 -4.54
C VAL A 39 -8.12 5.28 -3.93
N THR A 40 -8.77 4.75 -2.90
CA THR A 40 -9.94 5.38 -2.29
C THR A 40 -9.56 6.56 -1.38
N GLY A 41 -8.31 6.59 -0.90
CA GLY A 41 -7.88 7.53 0.13
C GLY A 41 -8.48 7.24 1.51
N ASP A 42 -9.19 6.12 1.67
CA ASP A 42 -9.74 5.70 2.96
C ASP A 42 -8.69 4.90 3.74
N TYR A 43 -8.08 5.58 4.71
CA TYR A 43 -7.07 5.01 5.60
C TYR A 43 -7.65 4.50 6.92
N SER A 44 -8.98 4.45 7.04
CA SER A 44 -9.66 3.84 8.19
C SER A 44 -9.63 2.31 8.09
N GLU A 45 -9.94 1.62 9.19
CA GLU A 45 -10.03 0.15 9.20
C GLU A 45 -10.99 -0.41 8.14
N ALA A 46 -12.00 0.37 7.71
CA ALA A 46 -12.93 -0.03 6.66
C ALA A 46 -12.31 0.05 5.25
N GLY A 47 -11.38 0.97 5.03
CA GLY A 47 -10.66 1.13 3.76
C GLY A 47 -9.39 0.28 3.65
N LEU A 48 -8.84 -0.16 4.79
CA LEU A 48 -7.67 -1.03 4.90
C LEU A 48 -8.01 -2.52 4.69
N VAL A 49 -8.69 -2.81 3.59
CA VAL A 49 -9.01 -4.16 3.14
C VAL A 49 -8.33 -4.46 1.81
N ASP A 50 -8.11 -5.74 1.53
CA ASP A 50 -7.44 -6.23 0.32
C ASP A 50 -8.40 -6.42 -0.88
N ASP A 51 -9.71 -6.32 -0.65
CA ASP A 51 -10.72 -6.43 -1.70
C ASP A 51 -10.72 -5.20 -2.62
N ILE A 52 -10.45 -5.47 -3.89
CA ILE A 52 -10.40 -4.48 -4.98
C ILE A 52 -11.37 -4.86 -6.12
N ALA A 53 -12.27 -5.82 -5.91
CA ALA A 53 -13.15 -6.35 -6.96
C ALA A 53 -14.15 -5.31 -7.50
N ASP A 54 -14.45 -4.28 -6.72
CA ASP A 54 -15.35 -3.17 -7.07
C ASP A 54 -14.64 -1.95 -7.66
N LEU A 55 -13.31 -2.00 -7.82
CA LEU A 55 -12.56 -0.89 -8.40
C LEU A 55 -12.85 -0.72 -9.90
N SER A 56 -13.08 0.52 -10.30
CA SER A 56 -13.18 0.92 -11.70
C SER A 56 -11.85 0.76 -12.45
N PHE A 57 -11.91 0.76 -13.77
CA PHE A 57 -10.70 0.68 -14.60
C PHE A 57 -9.68 1.81 -14.32
N SER A 58 -10.17 3.04 -14.10
CA SER A 58 -9.33 4.18 -13.72
C SER A 58 -8.62 3.98 -12.38
N GLU A 59 -9.31 3.36 -11.43
CA GLU A 59 -8.78 3.07 -10.09
C GLU A 59 -7.70 1.98 -10.15
N VAL A 60 -7.91 0.95 -10.97
CA VAL A 60 -6.89 -0.06 -11.26
C VAL A 60 -5.66 0.56 -11.91
N LEU A 61 -5.82 1.54 -12.81
CA LEU A 61 -4.67 2.25 -13.39
C LEU A 61 -3.89 3.03 -12.33
N THR A 62 -4.58 3.65 -11.37
CA THR A 62 -3.94 4.29 -10.21
C THR A 62 -3.12 3.29 -9.40
N LEU A 63 -3.62 2.06 -9.20
CA LEU A 63 -2.83 1.00 -8.55
C LEU A 63 -1.57 0.63 -9.30
N GLN A 64 -1.62 0.58 -10.64
CA GLN A 64 -0.43 0.31 -11.46
C GLN A 64 0.64 1.40 -11.30
N ASN A 65 0.22 2.67 -11.18
CA ASN A 65 1.14 3.77 -10.92
C ASN A 65 1.79 3.66 -9.54
N TRP A 66 1.01 3.33 -8.52
CA TRP A 66 1.54 3.04 -7.19
C TRP A 66 2.48 1.85 -7.20
N LEU A 67 2.12 0.77 -7.90
CA LEU A 67 2.97 -0.42 -8.00
C LEU A 67 4.34 -0.05 -8.59
N SER A 68 4.35 0.69 -9.70
CA SER A 68 5.58 1.17 -10.33
C SER A 68 6.42 2.07 -9.41
N PHE A 69 5.76 2.90 -8.61
CA PHE A 69 6.44 3.70 -7.59
C PHE A 69 7.09 2.82 -6.52
N TYR A 70 6.38 1.81 -6.00
CA TYR A 70 6.91 0.93 -4.96
C TYR A 70 8.05 0.04 -5.46
N GLU A 71 7.93 -0.51 -6.66
CA GLU A 71 9.00 -1.29 -7.31
C GLU A 71 10.30 -0.47 -7.48
N LYS A 72 10.16 0.83 -7.74
CA LYS A 72 11.31 1.73 -7.93
C LYS A 72 11.93 2.22 -6.63
N ASN A 73 11.13 2.45 -5.59
CA ASN A 73 11.56 3.15 -4.37
C ASN A 73 11.77 2.24 -3.16
N TYR A 74 11.22 1.02 -3.18
CA TYR A 74 11.27 0.10 -2.06
C TYR A 74 11.73 -1.29 -2.49
N ARG A 75 12.24 -2.05 -1.52
CA ARG A 75 12.75 -3.39 -1.79
C ARG A 75 11.59 -4.37 -1.83
N PHE A 76 11.42 -5.07 -2.94
CA PHE A 76 10.50 -6.21 -3.04
C PHE A 76 10.98 -7.37 -2.15
N VAL A 77 10.07 -7.96 -1.37
CA VAL A 77 10.35 -9.01 -0.40
C VAL A 77 9.68 -10.34 -0.78
N GLY A 78 8.49 -10.29 -1.38
CA GLY A 78 7.75 -11.50 -1.75
C GLY A 78 6.30 -11.24 -2.14
N ARG A 79 5.53 -12.33 -2.26
CA ARG A 79 4.09 -12.34 -2.56
C ARG A 79 3.40 -13.26 -1.56
#